data_AF-A0A9W9ZIX0-F1
#
_entry.id   AF-A0A9W9ZIX0-F1
#
_cell.length_a   1.000
_cell.length_b   1.000
_cell.length_c   1.000
_cell.angle_alpha   90.00
_cell.angle_beta   90.00
_cell.angle_gamma   90.00
#
_symmetry.space_group_name_H-M   'P 1'
#
loop_
_entity.id
_entity.type
_entity.pdbx_description
1 polymer ?
#
loop_
_entity_poly.entity_id
_entity_poly.type
_entity_poly.pdbx_seq_one_letter_code
_entity_poly.pdbx_strand_id
1 'polypeptide(L)'
;MPDCSASTRIPELKKDRLATFESGRHILVMRKGNFYVFDTITTDGHISSTATILSKPENISLTTHTFPPNFPVAALTSENRDTWASMRHALEVIPGNEEILRLIDSAVFALSLDDHELNSVAACYKNISTR
;
A
#
# COMPACT_ATOMS: atom_id res chain seq x y z
N MET A 1 -24.13 1.81 -9.37
CA MET A 1 -23.16 1.12 -8.51
C MET A 1 -22.64 2.16 -7.53
N PRO A 2 -22.56 1.88 -6.22
CA PRO A 2 -21.85 2.79 -5.33
C PRO A 2 -20.41 2.87 -5.82
N ASP A 3 -20.01 4.08 -6.18
CA ASP A 3 -18.66 4.54 -6.36
C ASP A 3 -17.75 4.01 -5.25
N CYS A 4 -16.87 3.05 -5.57
CA CYS A 4 -15.79 2.66 -4.66
C CYS A 4 -14.82 3.84 -4.54
N SER A 5 -15.06 4.70 -3.56
CA SER A 5 -14.17 5.81 -3.21
C SER A 5 -12.96 5.27 -2.44
N ALA A 6 -11.75 5.49 -2.95
CA ALA A 6 -10.51 5.20 -2.22
C ALA A 6 -10.30 6.28 -1.16
N SER A 7 -9.89 5.91 0.06
CA SER A 7 -9.60 6.87 1.12
C SER A 7 -8.32 6.51 1.87
N THR A 8 -7.52 7.52 2.19
CA THR A 8 -6.29 7.35 2.97
C THR A 8 -6.11 8.49 3.96
N ARG A 9 -5.34 8.22 5.02
CA ARG A 9 -4.99 9.22 6.03
C ARG A 9 -3.59 9.77 5.75
N ILE A 10 -3.54 10.99 5.25
CA ILE A 10 -2.30 11.69 4.94
C ILE A 10 -1.76 12.34 6.23
N PRO A 11 -0.52 12.03 6.66
CA PRO A 11 0.09 12.67 7.81
C PRO A 11 0.37 14.14 7.51
N GLU A 12 0.00 15.01 8.44
CA GLU A 12 0.31 16.44 8.38
C GLU A 12 0.72 16.90 9.78
N LEU A 13 1.62 17.88 9.87
CA LEU A 13 2.06 18.39 11.17
C LEU A 13 0.84 18.88 11.98
N LYS A 14 0.79 18.51 13.26
CA LYS A 14 -0.30 18.81 14.22
C LYS A 14 -1.61 18.07 13.96
N LYS A 15 -2.09 17.95 12.72
CA LYS A 15 -3.37 17.32 12.40
C LYS A 15 -3.39 16.71 11.01
N ASP A 16 -3.44 15.38 10.97
CA ASP A 16 -3.61 14.61 9.75
C ASP A 16 -4.89 14.95 8.98
N ARG A 17 -4.84 14.75 7.67
CA ARG A 17 -5.94 14.94 6.74
C ARG A 17 -6.45 13.61 6.20
N LEU A 18 -7.78 13.47 6.14
CA LEU A 18 -8.41 12.39 5.38
C LEU A 18 -8.53 12.82 3.92
N ALA A 19 -7.97 12.03 3.01
CA ALA A 19 -8.08 12.24 1.58
C ALA A 19 -8.96 11.16 0.97
N THR A 20 -9.88 11.58 0.11
CA THR A 20 -10.74 10.68 -0.67
C THR A 20 -10.48 10.91 -2.14
N PHE A 21 -10.32 9.82 -2.88
CA PHE A 21 -10.07 9.82 -4.31
C PHE A 21 -11.26 9.15 -5.00
N GLU A 22 -11.92 9.92 -5.85
CA GLU A 22 -12.99 9.43 -6.70
C GLU A 22 -12.39 8.56 -7.81
N SER A 23 -13.00 7.40 -8.07
CA SER A 23 -12.64 6.50 -9.18
C SER A 23 -11.27 5.80 -9.05
N GLY A 24 -10.94 5.27 -7.87
CA GLY A 24 -9.81 4.34 -7.74
C GLY A 24 -10.06 3.05 -8.54
N ARG A 25 -9.11 2.66 -9.40
CA ARG A 25 -9.20 1.42 -10.21
C ARG A 25 -8.12 0.40 -9.85
N HIS A 26 -7.15 0.81 -9.06
CA HIS A 26 -6.00 0.01 -8.68
C HIS A 26 -6.02 -0.35 -7.20
N ILE A 27 -5.32 -1.44 -6.89
CA ILE A 27 -5.02 -1.86 -5.53
C ILE A 27 -3.54 -1.69 -5.26
N LEU A 28 -3.20 -1.49 -3.99
CA LEU A 28 -1.85 -1.54 -3.49
C LEU A 28 -1.60 -2.93 -2.90
N VAL A 29 -0.48 -3.56 -3.23
CA VAL A 29 -0.04 -4.81 -2.61
C VAL A 29 1.28 -4.56 -1.91
N MET A 30 1.35 -4.97 -0.65
CA MET A 30 2.55 -4.88 0.18
C MET A 30 3.11 -6.26 0.42
N ARG A 31 4.38 -6.49 0.06
CA ARG A 31 5.06 -7.76 0.33
C ARG A 31 6.52 -7.52 0.66
N LYS A 32 6.98 -8.02 1.81
CA LYS A 32 8.37 -7.85 2.31
C LYS A 32 8.85 -6.39 2.32
N GLY A 33 7.98 -5.45 2.68
CA GLY A 33 8.31 -4.02 2.70
C GLY A 33 8.40 -3.34 1.33
N ASN A 34 8.05 -4.05 0.25
CA ASN A 34 7.91 -3.49 -1.10
C ASN A 34 6.45 -3.16 -1.38
N PHE A 35 6.23 -2.11 -2.18
CA PHE A 35 4.92 -1.70 -2.69
C PHE A 35 4.77 -2.07 -4.16
N TYR A 36 3.61 -2.59 -4.51
CA TYR A 36 3.22 -2.91 -5.89
C TYR A 36 1.82 -2.38 -6.16
N VAL A 37 1.57 -1.84 -7.35
CA VAL A 37 0.27 -1.28 -7.73
C VAL A 37 -0.29 -2.01 -8.93
N PHE A 38 -1.55 -2.44 -8.85
CA PHE A 38 -2.20 -3.17 -9.94
C PHE A 38 -3.57 -2.61 -10.25
N ASP A 39 -3.84 -2.36 -11.53
CA ASP A 39 -5.19 -2.09 -12.00
C ASP A 39 -6.05 -3.35 -11.90
N THR A 40 -7.12 -3.24 -11.12
CA THR A 40 -8.09 -4.30 -10.88
C THR A 40 -9.43 -4.04 -11.54
N ILE A 41 -9.72 -2.79 -11.92
CA ILE A 41 -10.93 -2.41 -12.64
C ILE A 41 -10.52 -1.98 -14.05
N THR A 42 -11.04 -2.67 -15.05
CA THR A 42 -10.80 -2.35 -16.46
C THR A 42 -11.45 -1.02 -16.84
N THR A 43 -11.09 -0.47 -18.00
CA THR A 43 -11.72 0.74 -18.55
C THR A 43 -13.24 0.61 -18.70
N ASP A 44 -13.71 -0.62 -18.87
CA ASP A 44 -15.12 -0.94 -19.07
C ASP A 44 -15.86 -1.18 -17.74
N GLY A 45 -15.19 -0.99 -16.59
CA GLY A 45 -15.75 -1.11 -15.25
C GLY A 45 -15.84 -2.56 -14.73
N HIS A 46 -15.23 -3.52 -15.42
CA HIS A 46 -15.20 -4.91 -14.98
C HIS A 46 -13.99 -5.21 -14.10
N ILE A 47 -14.15 -6.15 -13.16
CA ILE A 47 -13.04 -6.62 -12.32
C ILE A 47 -12.15 -7.56 -13.15
N SER A 48 -10.87 -7.21 -13.27
CA SER A 48 -9.83 -8.06 -13.86
C SER A 48 -9.71 -9.36 -13.10
N SER A 49 -9.62 -10.49 -13.82
CA SER A 49 -9.43 -11.78 -13.17
C SER A 49 -8.08 -11.84 -12.45
N THR A 50 -8.02 -12.56 -11.33
CA THR A 50 -6.77 -12.81 -10.59
C THR A 50 -5.70 -13.47 -11.46
N ALA A 51 -6.09 -14.39 -12.35
CA ALA A 51 -5.17 -15.00 -13.30
C ALA A 51 -4.53 -13.97 -14.25
N THR A 52 -5.32 -13.00 -14.74
CA THR A 52 -4.84 -11.91 -15.60
C THR A 52 -3.92 -10.96 -14.86
N ILE A 53 -4.21 -10.67 -13.59
CA ILE A 53 -3.33 -9.84 -12.76
C ILE A 53 -2.01 -10.58 -12.55
N LEU A 54 -2.05 -11.84 -12.12
CA LEU A 54 -0.84 -12.62 -11.82
C LEU A 54 -0.01 -12.99 -13.06
N SER A 55 -0.61 -13.02 -14.26
CA SER A 55 0.11 -13.33 -15.50
C SER A 55 0.96 -12.17 -16.04
N LYS A 56 0.79 -10.96 -15.52
CA LYS A 56 1.58 -9.80 -15.99
C LYS A 56 3.06 -9.97 -15.59
N PRO A 57 4.02 -9.75 -16.51
CA PRO A 57 5.45 -9.93 -16.22
C PRO A 57 5.92 -9.08 -15.03
N GLU A 58 5.41 -7.85 -14.88
CA GLU A 58 5.71 -6.99 -13.73
C GLU A 58 5.31 -7.60 -12.37
N ASN A 59 4.37 -8.55 -12.37
CA ASN A 59 3.78 -9.15 -11.17
C ASN A 59 4.48 -10.44 -10.76
N ILE A 60 5.47 -10.89 -11.55
CA ILE A 60 6.32 -12.04 -11.22
C ILE A 60 7.09 -11.82 -9.92
N SER A 61 7.34 -10.57 -9.54
CA SER A 61 7.95 -10.20 -8.26
C SER A 61 7.08 -10.59 -7.06
N LEU A 62 5.76 -10.76 -7.23
CA LEU A 62 4.89 -11.30 -6.17
C LEU A 62 5.03 -12.81 -6.00
N THR A 63 5.42 -13.54 -7.05
CA THR A 63 5.50 -15.00 -7.06
C THR A 63 6.93 -15.52 -6.89
N THR A 64 7.93 -14.66 -7.07
CA THR A 64 9.36 -14.99 -6.92
C THR A 64 9.93 -14.48 -5.59
N HIS A 65 11.19 -14.84 -5.30
CA HIS A 65 11.86 -14.46 -4.06
C HIS A 65 12.28 -12.98 -4.13
N THR A 66 11.45 -12.08 -3.64
CA THR A 66 11.83 -10.68 -3.44
C THR A 66 12.64 -10.52 -2.16
N PHE A 67 13.75 -9.78 -2.23
CA PHE A 67 14.45 -9.33 -1.03
C PHE A 67 13.76 -8.09 -0.43
N PRO A 68 13.74 -7.96 0.91
CA PRO A 68 13.28 -6.73 1.53
C PRO A 68 14.23 -5.58 1.15
N PRO A 69 13.71 -4.36 0.90
CA PRO A 69 14.55 -3.21 0.61
C PRO A 69 15.35 -2.84 1.85
N ASN A 70 16.55 -2.27 1.66
CA ASN A 70 17.40 -1.81 2.76
C ASN A 70 16.71 -0.75 3.64
N PHE A 71 15.79 0.02 3.06
CA PHE A 71 15.01 1.06 3.75
C PHE A 71 13.53 0.94 3.36
N PRO A 72 12.73 0.14 4.08
CA PRO A 72 11.33 -0.09 3.75
C PRO A 72 10.49 1.15 4.08
N VAL A 73 10.05 1.87 3.04
CA VAL A 73 9.16 3.04 3.18
C VAL A 73 7.85 2.67 3.89
N ALA A 74 7.37 1.44 3.71
CA ALA A 74 6.18 0.93 4.39
C ALA A 74 6.28 0.97 5.93
N ALA A 75 7.49 0.85 6.50
CA ALA A 75 7.66 0.93 7.95
C ALA A 75 7.36 2.33 8.48
N LEU A 76 7.60 3.37 7.68
CA LEU A 76 7.43 4.78 8.08
C LEU A 76 5.96 5.12 8.40
N THR A 77 4.99 4.37 7.87
CA THR A 77 3.57 4.61 8.17
C THR A 77 3.19 4.24 9.61
N SER A 78 4.04 3.46 10.29
CA SER A 78 3.87 3.07 11.70
C SER A 78 4.57 4.01 12.70
N GLU A 79 5.36 4.97 12.20
CA GLU A 79 6.06 5.93 13.05
C GLU A 79 5.11 6.93 13.72
N ASN A 80 5.66 7.67 14.69
CA ASN A 80 4.96 8.82 15.27
C ASN A 80 4.46 9.75 14.15
N ARG A 81 3.25 10.32 14.32
CA ARG A 81 2.57 11.06 13.24
C ARG A 81 3.32 12.31 12.78
N ASP A 82 3.93 13.06 13.70
CA ASP A 82 4.73 14.24 13.32
C ASP A 82 6.05 13.84 12.65
N THR A 83 6.65 12.73 13.10
CA THR A 83 7.83 12.12 12.46
C THR A 83 7.49 11.67 11.04
N TRP A 84 6.39 10.94 10.86
CA TRP A 84 5.94 10.48 9.55
C TRP A 84 5.54 11.65 8.65
N ALA A 85 4.87 12.68 9.16
CA ALA A 85 4.56 13.89 8.39
C ALA A 85 5.83 14.55 7.83
N SER A 86 6.86 14.68 8.67
CA SER A 86 8.15 15.27 8.28
C SER A 86 8.87 14.41 7.23
N MET A 87 8.90 13.10 7.43
CA MET A 87 9.52 12.16 6.49
C MET A 87 8.76 12.06 5.17
N ARG A 88 7.43 12.03 5.19
CA ARG A 88 6.60 12.00 3.99
C ARG A 88 6.79 13.28 3.17
N HIS A 89 6.87 14.43 3.81
CA HIS A 89 7.21 15.68 3.12
C HIS A 89 8.60 15.63 2.47
N ALA A 90 9.61 15.09 3.18
CA ALA A 90 10.94 14.90 2.61
C ALA A 90 10.92 13.94 1.40
N LEU A 91 10.05 12.92 1.42
CA LEU A 91 9.85 12.01 0.28
C LEU A 91 9.18 12.71 -0.91
N GLU A 92 8.18 13.56 -0.67
CA GLU A 92 7.46 14.31 -1.73
C GLU A 92 8.35 15.28 -2.49
N VAL A 93 9.34 15.87 -1.82
CA VAL A 93 10.29 16.83 -2.45
C VAL A 93 11.24 16.12 -3.45
N ILE A 94 11.40 14.80 -3.35
CA ILE A 94 12.22 14.04 -4.30
C ILE A 94 11.45 13.92 -5.63
N PRO A 95 12.05 14.33 -6.77
CA PRO A 95 11.37 14.27 -8.07
C PRO A 95 10.83 12.86 -8.39
N GLY A 96 9.56 12.78 -8.79
CA GLY A 96 8.87 11.55 -9.15
C GLY A 96 8.17 10.83 -7.99
N ASN A 97 8.55 11.09 -6.73
CA ASN A 97 7.92 10.44 -5.58
C ASN A 97 6.50 10.93 -5.30
N GLU A 98 6.17 12.17 -5.66
CA GLU A 98 4.82 12.71 -5.51
C GLU A 98 3.79 11.83 -6.25
N GLU A 99 4.08 11.42 -7.48
CA GLU A 99 3.21 10.56 -8.28
C GLU A 99 3.11 9.16 -7.68
N ILE A 100 4.23 8.60 -7.20
CA ILE A 100 4.26 7.28 -6.54
C ILE A 100 3.45 7.29 -5.23
N LEU A 101 3.61 8.33 -4.41
CA LEU A 101 2.85 8.50 -3.17
C LEU A 101 1.36 8.68 -3.47
N ARG A 102 1.02 9.44 -4.52
CA ARG A 102 -0.37 9.59 -4.98
C ARG A 102 -0.96 8.25 -5.44
N LEU A 103 -0.19 7.41 -6.13
CA LEU A 103 -0.64 6.06 -6.52
C LEU A 103 -0.92 5.19 -5.28
N ILE A 104 -0.06 5.25 -4.26
CA ILE A 104 -0.28 4.56 -2.98
C ILE A 104 -1.54 5.07 -2.30
N ASP A 105 -1.70 6.38 -2.21
CA ASP A 105 -2.79 7.06 -1.50
C ASP A 105 -4.16 6.86 -2.15
N SER A 106 -4.20 6.71 -3.48
CA SER A 106 -5.42 6.56 -4.27
C SER A 106 -5.83 5.11 -4.54
N ALA A 107 -5.12 4.13 -3.97
CA ALA A 107 -5.49 2.73 -4.07
C ALA A 107 -6.82 2.45 -3.37
N VAL A 108 -7.69 1.63 -3.99
CA VAL A 108 -9.01 1.28 -3.43
C VAL A 108 -8.87 0.61 -2.07
N PHE A 109 -7.88 -0.27 -1.94
CA PHE A 109 -7.43 -0.84 -0.67
C PHE A 109 -5.97 -1.31 -0.79
N ALA A 110 -5.36 -1.57 0.37
CA ALA A 110 -4.03 -2.17 0.48
C ALA A 110 -4.14 -3.65 0.92
N LEU A 111 -3.47 -4.55 0.20
CA LEU A 111 -3.37 -5.98 0.48
C LEU A 111 -1.97 -6.32 0.97
N SER A 112 -1.83 -6.74 2.22
CA SER A 112 -0.56 -7.22 2.76
C SER A 112 -0.42 -8.72 2.56
N LEU A 113 0.67 -9.15 1.93
CA LEU A 113 1.05 -10.55 1.75
C LEU A 113 2.25 -10.85 2.65
N ASP A 114 1.99 -11.51 3.78
CA ASP A 114 3.02 -11.97 4.71
C ASP A 114 3.42 -13.42 4.40
N ASP A 115 4.72 -13.70 4.39
CA ASP A 115 5.28 -15.04 4.15
C ASP A 115 5.28 -15.91 5.44
N HIS A 116 4.58 -15.50 6.49
CA HIS A 116 4.55 -16.20 7.78
C HIS A 116 3.48 -17.29 7.81
N GLU A 117 3.90 -18.54 8.05
CA GLU A 117 2.96 -19.61 8.36
C GLU A 117 2.37 -19.42 9.76
N LEU A 118 1.04 -19.37 9.83
CA LEU A 118 0.30 -19.27 11.08
C LEU A 118 0.25 -20.63 11.77
N ASN A 119 1.32 -20.97 12.46
CA ASN A 119 1.46 -22.26 13.16
C ASN A 119 0.68 -22.33 14.49
N SER A 120 0.17 -21.21 15.01
CA SER A 120 -0.79 -21.19 16.12
C SER A 120 -1.52 -19.86 16.23
N VAL A 121 -2.68 -19.84 16.90
CA VAL A 121 -3.43 -18.62 17.19
C VAL A 121 -2.61 -17.62 18.02
N ALA A 122 -1.71 -18.10 18.89
CA ALA A 122 -0.81 -17.26 19.67
C ALA A 122 0.22 -16.50 18.81
N ALA A 123 0.53 -16.99 17.60
CA ALA A 123 1.37 -16.27 16.65
C ALA A 123 0.69 -15.00 16.12
N CYS A 124 -0.65 -15.00 15.96
CA CYS A 124 -1.40 -13.81 15.55
C CYS A 124 -1.40 -12.71 16.62
N TYR A 125 -1.44 -13.07 17.90
CA TYR A 125 -1.54 -12.10 19.00
C TYR A 125 -0.22 -11.41 19.36
N LYS A 126 0.94 -11.98 19.01
CA LYS A 126 2.26 -11.39 19.32
C LYS A 126 2.56 -10.07 18.57
N ASN A 127 1.80 -9.77 17.51
CA ASN A 127 1.98 -8.56 16.71
C ASN A 127 1.09 -7.39 17.14
N ILE A 128 0.21 -7.58 18.13
CA ILE A 128 -0.51 -6.47 18.76
C ILE A 128 0.38 -5.91 19.87
N SER A 129 1.37 -5.10 19.48
CA SER A 129 2.09 -4.29 20.46
C SER A 129 1.20 -3.11 20.83
N THR A 130 0.40 -3.26 21.89
CA THR A 130 -0.18 -2.11 22.59
C THR A 130 0.98 -1.31 23.18
N ARG A 131 1.28 -0.17 22.56
CA ARG A 131 1.90 0.95 23.27
C ARG A 131 0.80 1.82 23.86
#